data_AF-A0AAX2LAJ4-F1
#
_entry.id   AF-A0AAX2LAJ4-F1
#
_cell.length_a   1.000
_cell.length_b   1.000
_cell.length_c   1.000
_cell.angle_alpha   90.00
_cell.angle_beta   90.00
_cell.angle_gamma   90.00
#
_symmetry.space_group_name_H-M   'P 1'
#
loop_
_entity.id
_entity.type
_entity.pdbx_description
1 polymer ?
#
loop_
_entity_poly.entity_id
_entity_poly.type
_entity_poly.pdbx_seq_one_letter_code
_entity_poly.pdbx_strand_id
1 'polypeptide(L)'
;MNKNYQQSLKFINKSLQECPKALTLDIRMLKLNKLIIELISERISFTEFQNSLRNFEEEIPLIDDPWYKFQIVYNLQQFDDIPFVCEKTYIDDYQDGLTKYYLLIPYKKYNFCIGLSPNWRY
;
A
#
# COMPACT_ATOMS: atom_id res chain seq x y z
N MET A 1 -7.58 -7.15 19.54
CA MET A 1 -7.73 -5.73 19.16
C MET A 1 -8.81 -5.62 18.09
N ASN A 2 -9.91 -4.91 18.36
CA ASN A 2 -10.86 -4.53 17.30
C ASN A 2 -10.13 -3.53 16.39
N LYS A 3 -9.81 -3.94 15.16
CA LYS A 3 -9.16 -3.06 14.19
C LYS A 3 -10.18 -2.00 13.73
N ASN A 4 -9.95 -0.75 14.11
CA ASN A 4 -10.85 0.35 13.77
C ASN A 4 -10.51 0.92 12.37
N TYR A 5 -10.94 0.18 11.34
CA TYR A 5 -10.72 0.60 9.96
C TYR A 5 -11.49 1.87 9.58
N GLN A 6 -12.62 2.14 10.24
CA GLN A 6 -13.35 3.41 10.08
C GLN A 6 -12.51 4.61 10.52
N GLN A 7 -11.84 4.50 11.68
CA GLN A 7 -10.93 5.53 12.16
C GLN A 7 -9.70 5.66 11.25
N SER A 8 -9.18 4.53 10.73
CA SER A 8 -8.09 4.53 9.75
C SER A 8 -8.47 5.31 8.49
N LEU A 9 -9.65 5.09 7.93
CA LEU A 9 -10.18 5.86 6.79
C LEU A 9 -10.34 7.35 7.12
N LYS A 10 -10.80 7.69 8.33
CA LYS A 10 -10.91 9.09 8.76
C LYS A 10 -9.56 9.79 8.74
N PHE A 11 -8.52 9.14 9.29
CA PHE A 11 -7.17 9.70 9.28
C PHE A 11 -6.59 9.78 7.87
N ILE A 12 -6.72 8.73 7.05
CA ILE A 12 -6.24 8.73 5.66
C ILE A 12 -6.90 9.86 4.85
N ASN A 13 -8.22 10.03 4.95
CA ASN A 13 -8.92 11.11 4.24
C ASN A 13 -8.48 12.50 4.72
N LYS A 14 -8.26 12.68 6.03
CA LYS A 14 -7.72 13.93 6.58
C LYS A 14 -6.31 14.19 6.05
N SER A 15 -5.43 13.20 6.07
CA SER A 15 -4.08 13.30 5.52
C SER A 15 -4.09 13.64 4.03
N LEU A 16 -4.99 13.05 3.23
CA LEU A 16 -5.12 13.40 1.80
C LEU A 16 -5.60 14.84 1.57
N GLN A 17 -6.36 15.42 2.50
CA GLN A 17 -6.80 16.82 2.43
C GLN A 17 -5.70 17.79 2.84
N GLU A 18 -4.90 17.44 3.84
CA GLU A 18 -3.87 18.30 4.42
C GLU A 18 -2.49 18.15 3.75
N CYS A 19 -2.24 17.04 3.05
CA CYS A 19 -0.96 16.77 2.41
C CYS A 19 -0.69 17.81 1.30
N PRO A 20 0.46 18.52 1.34
CA PRO A 20 0.85 19.43 0.28
C PRO A 20 0.85 18.75 -1.08
N LYS A 21 0.25 19.40 -2.10
CA LYS A 21 0.13 18.84 -3.46
C LYS A 21 1.48 18.52 -4.12
N ALA A 22 2.55 19.14 -3.67
CA ALA A 22 3.92 18.87 -4.13
C ALA A 22 4.44 17.49 -3.69
N LEU A 23 3.89 16.92 -2.62
CA LEU A 23 4.25 15.59 -2.11
C LEU A 23 3.50 14.50 -2.89
N THR A 24 3.78 14.40 -4.18
CA THR A 24 3.06 13.53 -5.11
C THR A 24 3.15 12.05 -4.71
N LEU A 25 4.33 11.57 -4.32
CA LEU A 25 4.54 10.19 -3.86
C LEU A 25 3.74 9.87 -2.59
N ASP A 26 3.74 10.76 -1.60
CA ASP A 26 2.95 10.63 -0.37
C ASP A 26 1.46 10.50 -0.66
N ILE A 27 0.94 11.36 -1.54
CA ILE A 27 -0.46 11.33 -1.95
C ILE A 27 -0.78 9.99 -2.63
N ARG A 28 0.11 9.49 -3.50
CA ARG A 28 -0.06 8.19 -4.18
C ARG A 28 -0.08 7.04 -3.19
N MET A 29 0.87 6.98 -2.26
CA MET A 29 0.91 5.95 -1.21
C MET A 29 -0.30 6.03 -0.27
N LEU A 30 -0.74 7.22 0.12
CA LEU A 30 -1.96 7.41 0.90
C LEU A 30 -3.21 6.90 0.18
N LYS A 31 -3.31 7.14 -1.15
CA LYS A 31 -4.40 6.59 -1.96
C LYS A 31 -4.35 5.07 -2.07
N LEU A 32 -3.16 4.48 -2.21
CA LEU A 32 -2.99 3.03 -2.23
C LEU A 32 -3.37 2.40 -0.88
N ASN A 33 -2.92 2.99 0.23
CA ASN A 33 -3.34 2.59 1.58
C ASN A 33 -4.85 2.71 1.76
N LYS A 34 -5.45 3.80 1.28
CA LYS A 34 -6.91 4.01 1.32
C LYS A 34 -7.64 2.86 0.62
N LEU A 35 -7.22 2.52 -0.61
CA LEU A 35 -7.81 1.48 -1.42
C LEU A 35 -7.84 0.12 -0.68
N ILE A 36 -6.74 -0.23 -0.02
CA ILE A 36 -6.63 -1.46 0.78
C ILE A 36 -7.56 -1.43 1.99
N ILE A 37 -7.60 -0.31 2.73
CA ILE A 37 -8.50 -0.19 3.89
C ILE A 37 -9.97 -0.19 3.46
N GLU A 38 -10.32 0.38 2.31
CA GLU A 38 -11.67 0.33 1.76
C GLU A 38 -12.08 -1.11 1.41
N LEU A 39 -11.18 -1.91 0.83
CA LEU A 39 -11.43 -3.34 0.59
C LEU A 39 -11.65 -4.09 1.90
N ILE A 40 -10.75 -3.93 2.87
CA ILE A 40 -10.81 -4.66 4.14
C ILE A 40 -12.03 -4.25 4.97
N SER A 41 -12.50 -3.02 4.80
CA SER A 41 -13.73 -2.50 5.41
C SER A 41 -14.98 -2.88 4.62
N GLU A 42 -14.86 -3.68 3.57
CA GLU A 42 -15.95 -4.12 2.68
C GLU A 42 -16.75 -2.94 2.07
N ARG A 43 -16.09 -1.80 1.86
CA ARG A 43 -16.67 -0.61 1.19
C ARG A 43 -16.59 -0.67 -0.32
N ILE A 44 -15.63 -1.44 -0.82
CA ILE A 44 -15.48 -1.77 -2.23
C ILE A 44 -15.41 -3.30 -2.37
N SER A 45 -15.81 -3.79 -3.52
CA SER A 45 -15.67 -5.18 -3.89
C SER A 45 -14.21 -5.54 -4.20
N PHE A 46 -13.92 -6.84 -4.15
CA PHE A 46 -12.62 -7.36 -4.56
C PHE A 46 -12.29 -7.03 -6.01
N THR A 47 -13.26 -7.13 -6.92
CA THR A 47 -13.09 -6.80 -8.34
C THR A 47 -12.77 -5.32 -8.55
N GLU A 48 -13.46 -4.41 -7.85
CA GLU A 48 -13.15 -2.98 -7.89
C GLU A 48 -11.75 -2.67 -7.37
N PHE A 49 -11.32 -3.37 -6.32
CA PHE A 49 -9.96 -3.29 -5.79
C PHE A 49 -8.93 -3.73 -6.82
N GLN A 50 -9.12 -4.89 -7.46
CA GLN A 50 -8.21 -5.43 -8.47
C GLN A 50 -8.04 -4.45 -9.64
N ASN A 51 -9.15 -3.96 -10.19
CA ASN A 51 -9.14 -3.00 -11.29
C ASN A 51 -8.43 -1.70 -10.89
N SER A 52 -8.71 -1.20 -9.68
CA SER A 52 -8.08 0.01 -9.17
C SER A 52 -6.58 -0.18 -8.96
N LEU A 53 -6.15 -1.34 -8.45
CA LEU A 53 -4.73 -1.63 -8.21
C LEU A 53 -3.93 -1.72 -9.50
N ARG A 54 -4.51 -2.24 -10.59
CA ARG A 54 -3.86 -2.23 -11.92
C ARG A 54 -3.59 -0.81 -12.42
N ASN A 55 -4.46 0.16 -12.14
CA ASN A 55 -4.17 1.56 -12.48
C ASN A 55 -2.94 2.10 -11.74
N PHE A 56 -2.67 1.65 -10.50
CA PHE A 56 -1.43 2.02 -9.80
C PHE A 56 -0.21 1.34 -10.43
N GLU A 57 -0.34 0.12 -10.96
CA GLU A 57 0.74 -0.59 -11.66
C GLU A 57 1.23 0.18 -12.88
N GLU A 58 0.32 0.74 -13.67
CA GLU A 58 0.64 1.57 -14.84
C GLU A 58 1.46 2.83 -14.47
N GLU A 59 1.41 3.26 -13.21
CA GLU A 59 2.16 4.42 -12.72
C GLU A 59 3.58 4.07 -12.27
N ILE A 60 3.91 2.79 -12.08
CA ILE A 60 5.24 2.35 -11.62
C ILE A 60 6.38 2.90 -12.49
N PRO A 61 6.32 2.85 -13.84
CA PRO A 61 7.40 3.38 -14.68
C PRO A 61 7.62 4.90 -14.53
N LEU A 62 6.65 5.61 -13.96
CA LEU A 62 6.67 7.07 -13.77
C LEU A 62 7.16 7.46 -12.37
N ILE A 63 7.31 6.51 -11.45
CA ILE A 63 7.64 6.74 -10.04
C ILE A 63 8.89 5.94 -9.69
N ASP A 64 10.02 6.62 -9.54
CA ASP A 64 11.30 6.03 -9.14
C ASP A 64 11.38 5.86 -7.61
N ASP A 65 10.45 5.09 -7.02
CA ASP A 65 10.48 4.72 -5.61
C ASP A 65 10.32 3.19 -5.43
N PRO A 66 11.32 2.51 -4.84
CA PRO A 66 11.30 1.06 -4.69
C PRO A 66 10.20 0.58 -3.74
N TRP A 67 9.77 1.41 -2.79
CA TRP A 67 8.78 1.02 -1.80
C TRP A 67 7.35 1.10 -2.32
N TYR A 68 7.06 2.10 -3.13
CA TYR A 68 5.82 2.22 -3.88
C TYR A 68 5.67 1.04 -4.85
N LYS A 69 6.73 0.74 -5.61
CA LYS A 69 6.77 -0.42 -6.49
C LYS A 69 6.55 -1.72 -5.72
N PHE A 70 7.26 -1.91 -4.61
CA PHE A 70 7.09 -3.08 -3.73
C PHE A 70 5.63 -3.24 -3.30
N GLN A 71 5.02 -2.17 -2.80
CA GLN A 71 3.66 -2.23 -2.27
C GLN A 71 2.66 -2.67 -3.35
N ILE A 72 2.78 -2.17 -4.57
CA ILE A 72 1.88 -2.53 -5.67
C ILE A 72 2.09 -3.99 -6.08
N VAL A 73 3.33 -4.38 -6.36
CA VAL A 73 3.67 -5.74 -6.84
C VAL A 73 3.26 -6.79 -5.81
N TYR A 74 3.59 -6.56 -4.54
CA TYR A 74 3.22 -7.49 -3.46
C TYR A 74 1.70 -7.68 -3.35
N ASN A 75 0.94 -6.59 -3.52
CA ASN A 75 -0.52 -6.64 -3.44
C ASN A 75 -1.15 -7.32 -4.66
N LEU A 76 -0.64 -7.10 -5.87
CA LEU A 76 -1.11 -7.79 -7.09
C LEU A 76 -0.87 -9.31 -7.01
N GLN A 77 0.28 -9.72 -6.49
CA GLN A 77 0.64 -11.13 -6.30
C GLN A 77 -0.29 -11.91 -5.37
N GLN A 78 -1.11 -11.22 -4.57
CA GLN A 78 -2.09 -11.91 -3.75
C GLN A 78 -3.14 -12.64 -4.60
N PHE A 79 -3.35 -12.21 -5.85
CA PHE A 79 -4.42 -12.76 -6.71
C PHE A 79 -4.04 -12.94 -8.19
N ASP A 80 -2.87 -12.46 -8.61
CA ASP A 80 -2.31 -12.74 -9.94
C ASP A 80 -1.08 -13.64 -9.83
N ASP A 81 -0.85 -14.47 -10.87
CA ASP A 81 0.37 -15.27 -11.01
C ASP A 81 1.51 -14.39 -11.56
N ILE A 82 1.96 -13.44 -10.74
CA ILE A 82 3.03 -12.49 -11.09
C ILE A 82 4.36 -13.02 -10.55
N PRO A 83 5.38 -13.20 -11.41
CA PRO A 83 6.72 -13.59 -10.97
C PRO A 83 7.21 -12.68 -9.84
N PHE A 84 7.84 -13.27 -8.82
CA PHE A 84 8.39 -12.50 -7.70
C PHE A 84 9.58 -11.65 -8.17
N VAL A 85 9.31 -10.40 -8.56
CA VAL A 85 10.34 -9.41 -8.96
C VAL A 85 10.88 -8.64 -7.76
N CYS A 86 10.29 -8.80 -6.58
CA CYS A 86 10.86 -8.20 -5.38
C CYS A 86 12.09 -8.99 -4.98
N GLU A 87 13.25 -8.36 -4.88
CA GLU A 87 14.42 -9.07 -4.37
C GLU A 87 14.11 -9.54 -2.93
N LYS A 88 14.38 -10.81 -2.61
CA LYS A 88 14.23 -11.35 -1.24
C LYS A 88 14.87 -10.46 -0.18
N THR A 89 15.92 -9.73 -0.54
CA THR A 89 16.61 -8.72 0.26
C THR A 89 15.67 -7.65 0.86
N TYR A 90 14.60 -7.23 0.17
CA TYR A 90 13.65 -6.23 0.69
C TYR A 90 12.78 -6.75 1.85
N ILE A 91 12.58 -8.07 1.93
CA ILE A 91 11.78 -8.72 2.97
C ILE A 91 12.66 -9.33 4.06
N ASP A 92 13.77 -9.97 3.65
CA ASP A 92 14.60 -10.82 4.51
C ASP A 92 15.87 -10.10 5.03
N ASP A 93 16.47 -9.18 4.26
CA ASP A 93 17.78 -8.58 4.56
C ASP A 93 17.72 -7.14 5.09
N TYR A 94 16.53 -6.56 5.33
CA TYR A 94 16.42 -5.26 6.00
C TYR A 94 16.72 -5.41 7.50
N GLN A 95 18.02 -5.45 7.84
CA GLN A 95 18.55 -5.69 9.19
C GLN A 95 18.53 -4.49 10.12
N ASP A 96 17.89 -3.38 9.77
CA ASP A 96 17.57 -2.33 10.74
C ASP A 96 16.22 -2.64 11.39
N GLY A 97 16.27 -3.54 12.38
CA GLY A 97 15.12 -4.03 13.16
C GLY A 97 14.34 -2.97 13.97
N LEU A 98 14.36 -1.70 13.56
CA LEU A 98 13.71 -0.59 14.25
C LEU A 98 12.50 0.02 13.52
N THR A 99 12.23 -0.25 12.25
CA THR A 99 10.92 0.13 11.66
C THR A 99 10.57 -0.67 10.39
N LYS A 100 9.69 -1.66 10.47
CA LYS A 100 9.02 -2.17 9.27
C LYS A 100 8.16 -1.04 8.70
N TYR A 101 8.54 -0.49 7.55
CA TYR A 101 7.80 0.60 6.87
C TYR A 101 6.52 0.14 6.17
N TYR A 102 6.10 -1.09 6.45
CA TYR A 102 4.88 -1.68 5.93
C TYR A 102 4.18 -2.51 7.00
N LEU A 103 2.86 -2.64 6.86
CA LEU A 103 2.05 -3.55 7.65
C LEU A 103 1.31 -4.49 6.70
N LEU A 104 1.33 -5.78 7.03
CA LEU A 104 0.52 -6.78 6.34
C LEU A 104 -0.83 -6.89 7.04
N ILE A 105 -1.91 -6.67 6.29
CA ILE A 105 -3.27 -6.74 6.79
C ILE A 105 -3.97 -7.95 6.16
N PRO A 106 -4.41 -8.93 6.97
CA PRO A 106 -5.14 -10.07 6.47
C PRO A 106 -6.54 -9.68 5.99
N TYR A 107 -6.96 -10.26 4.86
CA TYR A 107 -8.31 -10.20 4.33
C TYR A 107 -8.67 -11.54 3.68
N LYS A 108 -9.57 -12.31 4.32
CA LYS A 108 -9.92 -13.67 3.90
C LYS A 108 -8.65 -14.54 3.78
N LYS A 109 -8.35 -15.04 2.58
CA LYS A 109 -7.15 -15.84 2.29
C LYS A 109 -5.91 -15.01 1.86
N TYR A 110 -6.05 -13.69 1.76
CA TYR A 110 -5.02 -12.78 1.26
C TYR A 110 -4.38 -11.99 2.39
N ASN A 111 -3.16 -11.50 2.17
CA ASN A 111 -2.48 -10.56 3.05
C ASN A 111 -2.02 -9.34 2.25
N PHE A 112 -2.62 -8.18 2.49
CA PHE A 112 -2.30 -6.96 1.76
C PHE A 112 -1.29 -6.09 2.50
N CYS A 113 -0.34 -5.52 1.77
CA CYS A 113 0.68 -4.62 2.26
C CYS A 113 0.21 -3.16 2.20
N ILE A 114 0.12 -2.51 3.36
CA ILE A 114 0.09 -1.04 3.47
C ILE A 114 1.50 -0.53 3.75
N GLY A 115 1.90 0.58 3.12
CA GLY A 115 3.24 1.15 3.24
C GLY A 115 3.24 2.57 3.77
N LEU A 116 4.31 2.98 4.46
CA LEU A 116 4.56 4.37 4.83
C LEU A 116 5.38 5.07 3.74
N SER A 117 5.03 6.33 3.45
CA SER A 117 5.80 7.16 2.53
C SER A 117 7.26 7.30 2.98
N PRO A 118 8.25 7.27 2.05
CA PRO A 118 9.66 7.51 2.36
C PRO A 118 9.90 8.84 3.06
N ASN A 119 9.12 9.87 2.74
CA ASN A 119 9.27 11.21 3.32
C ASN A 119 8.86 11.28 4.80
N TRP A 120 8.26 10.22 5.33
CA TRP A 120 7.88 10.09 6.74
C TRP A 120 8.86 9.19 7.51
N ARG A 121 9.95 8.76 6.86
CA ARG A 121 10.97 7.85 7.41
C ARG A 121 12.21 8.58 7.92
N TYR A 122 12.30 9.89 7.67
CA TYR A 122 13.41 10.76 8.04
C TYR A 122 12.94 11.87 8.98
#